data_AF-A0A0V0GKR7-F1
#
_entry.id   AF-A0A0V0GKR7-F1
#
_cell.length_a   1.000
_cell.length_b   1.000
_cell.length_c   1.000
_cell.angle_alpha   90.00
_cell.angle_beta   90.00
_cell.angle_gamma   90.00
#
_symmetry.space_group_name_H-M   'P 1'
#
loop_
_entity.id
_entity.type
_entity.pdbx_description
1 polymer ?
#
loop_
_entity_poly.entity_id
_entity_poly.type
_entity_poly.pdbx_seq_one_letter_code
_entity_poly.pdbx_strand_id
1 'polypeptide(L)'
;MSDLRSKFMEVYEQLKGDILKDLDINLTHGSCDWVAKMLDHNLLGGKLNRGLSAIDSYSLLKEGKQLTSEEIIQISSLGWCIEWL
;
A
#
# COMPACT_ATOMS: atom_id res chain seq x y z
N MET A 1 8.36 -10.20 11.96
CA MET A 1 8.00 -10.46 10.56
C MET A 1 6.48 -10.45 10.31
N SER A 2 5.62 -11.08 11.11
CA SER A 2 4.15 -11.03 10.84
C SER A 2 3.51 -9.65 11.01
N ASP A 3 4.12 -8.75 11.80
CA ASP A 3 3.63 -7.37 12.03
C ASP A 3 3.78 -6.43 10.81
N LEU A 4 4.86 -6.58 10.04
CA LEU A 4 5.17 -5.70 8.90
C LEU A 4 4.22 -5.91 7.73
N ARG A 5 3.89 -7.17 7.42
CA ARG A 5 2.95 -7.49 6.36
C ARG A 5 1.55 -6.97 6.68
N SER A 6 1.11 -7.09 7.94
CA SER A 6 -0.18 -6.55 8.36
C SER A 6 -0.23 -5.03 8.21
N LYS A 7 0.80 -4.31 8.69
CA LYS A 7 0.91 -2.84 8.49
C LYS A 7 0.95 -2.44 7.02
N PHE A 8 1.66 -3.21 6.19
CA PHE A 8 1.68 -2.98 4.76
C PHE A 8 0.27 -3.10 4.16
N MET A 9 -0.50 -4.13 4.54
CA MET A 9 -1.89 -4.30 4.11
C MET A 9 -2.83 -3.20 4.65
N GLU A 10 -2.63 -2.75 5.88
CA GLU A 10 -3.41 -1.62 6.44
C GLU A 10 -3.20 -0.34 5.62
N VAL A 11 -1.97 -0.07 5.18
CA VAL A 11 -1.65 1.06 4.31
C VAL A 11 -2.32 0.92 2.94
N TYR A 12 -2.47 -0.30 2.40
CA TYR A 12 -3.23 -0.52 1.17
C TYR A 12 -4.70 -0.09 1.32
N GLU A 13 -5.36 -0.52 2.38
CA GLU A 13 -6.77 -0.16 2.61
C GLU A 13 -6.94 1.35 2.77
N GLN A 14 -5.97 2.01 3.42
CA GLN A 14 -5.95 3.48 3.50
C GLN A 14 -5.80 4.12 2.12
N LEU A 15 -4.79 3.71 1.33
CA LEU A 15 -4.54 4.26 -0.02
C LEU A 15 -5.73 4.04 -0.96
N LYS A 16 -6.32 2.84 -0.93
CA LYS A 16 -7.53 2.52 -1.68
C LYS A 16 -8.68 3.44 -1.28
N GLY A 17 -8.89 3.64 0.02
CA GLY A 17 -9.91 4.55 0.55
C GLY A 17 -9.71 5.99 0.07
N ASP A 18 -8.47 6.49 0.14
CA ASP A 18 -8.13 7.83 -0.31
C ASP A 18 -8.37 8.02 -1.82
N ILE A 19 -7.96 7.04 -2.65
CA ILE A 19 -8.21 7.07 -4.10
C ILE A 19 -9.72 7.06 -4.41
N LEU A 20 -10.48 6.18 -3.77
CA LEU A 20 -11.92 6.08 -4.04
C LEU A 20 -12.65 7.37 -3.61
N LYS A 21 -12.22 8.00 -2.51
CA LYS A 21 -12.75 9.28 -2.05
C LYS A 21 -12.46 10.40 -3.03
N ASP A 22 -11.24 10.46 -3.58
CA ASP A 22 -10.88 11.48 -4.57
C ASP A 22 -11.63 11.28 -5.90
N LEU A 23 -11.90 10.02 -6.28
CA LEU A 23 -12.66 9.68 -7.48
C LEU A 23 -14.16 9.92 -7.35
N ASP A 24 -14.74 9.74 -6.16
CA ASP A 24 -16.19 9.92 -5.90
C ASP A 24 -16.68 11.34 -6.24
N ILE A 25 -15.79 12.33 -6.17
CA ILE A 25 -16.08 13.72 -6.55
C ILE A 25 -16.42 13.85 -8.04
N ASN A 26 -15.86 12.98 -8.89
CA ASN A 26 -15.88 13.13 -10.35
C ASN A 26 -16.54 11.97 -11.09
N LEU A 27 -16.81 10.85 -10.42
CA LEU A 27 -17.27 9.62 -11.05
C LEU A 27 -18.65 9.19 -10.53
N THR A 28 -19.31 8.33 -11.31
CA THR A 28 -20.54 7.67 -10.84
C THR A 28 -20.21 6.58 -9.83
N HIS A 29 -21.15 6.27 -8.94
CA HIS A 29 -20.99 5.19 -7.95
C HIS A 29 -20.58 3.85 -8.59
N GLY A 30 -21.17 3.49 -9.75
CA GLY A 30 -20.81 2.25 -10.46
C GLY A 30 -19.38 2.25 -10.99
N SER A 31 -18.83 3.41 -11.34
CA SER A 31 -17.42 3.56 -11.74
C SER A 31 -16.49 3.40 -10.54
N CYS A 32 -16.81 3.99 -9.38
CA CYS A 32 -16.05 3.83 -8.15
C CYS A 32 -16.00 2.36 -7.70
N ASP A 33 -17.14 1.65 -7.74
CA ASP A 33 -17.22 0.24 -7.42
C ASP A 33 -16.36 -0.63 -8.35
N TRP A 34 -16.32 -0.28 -9.63
CA TRP A 34 -15.48 -0.97 -10.60
C TRP A 34 -13.99 -0.76 -10.29
N VAL A 35 -13.59 0.48 -9.98
CA VAL A 35 -12.20 0.79 -9.60
C VAL A 35 -11.81 0.04 -8.33
N ALA A 36 -12.67 0.01 -7.31
CA ALA A 36 -12.42 -0.72 -6.07
C ALA A 36 -12.16 -2.22 -6.33
N LYS A 37 -13.00 -2.84 -7.16
CA LYS A 37 -12.84 -4.25 -7.57
C LYS A 37 -11.57 -4.48 -8.39
N MET A 38 -11.24 -3.55 -9.28
CA MET A 38 -10.06 -3.62 -10.13
C MET A 38 -8.78 -3.56 -9.27
N LEU A 39 -8.72 -2.66 -8.29
CA LEU A 39 -7.59 -2.56 -7.35
C LEU A 39 -7.41 -3.86 -6.57
N ASP A 40 -8.48 -4.37 -5.95
CA ASP A 40 -8.40 -5.61 -5.16
C ASP A 40 -7.98 -6.82 -6.02
N HIS A 41 -8.51 -6.91 -7.24
CA HIS A 41 -8.22 -8.03 -8.12
C HIS A 41 -6.77 -8.07 -8.60
N ASN A 42 -6.18 -6.92 -8.93
CA ASN A 42 -4.86 -6.86 -9.54
C ASN A 42 -3.72 -6.82 -8.51
N LEU A 43 -3.98 -6.34 -7.29
CA LEU A 43 -2.93 -6.05 -6.31
C LEU A 43 -2.91 -7.04 -5.15
N LEU A 44 -4.07 -7.61 -4.82
CA LEU A 44 -4.17 -8.60 -3.76
C LEU A 44 -3.92 -10.01 -4.31
N GLY A 45 -3.33 -10.87 -3.47
CA GLY A 45 -3.03 -12.27 -3.83
C GLY A 45 -1.62 -12.50 -4.38
N GLY A 46 -0.85 -11.43 -4.62
CA GLY A 46 0.57 -11.51 -4.92
C GLY A 46 1.44 -11.93 -3.72
N LYS A 47 2.72 -12.19 -3.98
CA LYS A 47 3.72 -12.43 -2.91
C LYS A 47 4.12 -11.15 -2.18
N LEU A 48 3.88 -9.98 -2.79
CA LEU A 48 4.25 -8.64 -2.29
C LEU A 48 5.75 -8.45 -2.05
N ASN A 49 6.57 -9.26 -2.72
CA ASN A 49 8.01 -9.27 -2.48
C ASN A 49 8.69 -7.96 -2.86
N ARG A 50 8.19 -7.24 -3.88
CA ARG A 50 8.84 -6.00 -4.33
C ARG A 50 8.53 -4.87 -3.36
N GLY A 51 7.26 -4.75 -2.96
CA GLY A 51 6.80 -3.79 -1.96
C GLY A 51 7.45 -4.02 -0.60
N LEU A 52 7.47 -5.26 -0.12
CA LEU A 52 8.13 -5.61 1.16
C LEU A 52 9.65 -5.39 1.12
N SER A 53 10.30 -5.66 -0.02
CA SER A 53 11.74 -5.40 -0.18
C SER A 53 12.08 -3.92 -0.04
N ALA A 54 11.18 -3.00 -0.39
CA ALA A 54 11.40 -1.56 -0.18
C ALA A 54 11.48 -1.22 1.32
N ILE A 55 10.59 -1.81 2.12
CA ILE A 55 10.58 -1.63 3.58
C ILE A 55 11.82 -2.22 4.22
N ASP A 56 12.17 -3.47 3.84
CA ASP A 56 13.35 -4.15 4.35
C ASP A 56 14.63 -3.38 4.00
N SER A 57 14.74 -2.89 2.75
CA SER A 57 15.88 -2.08 2.30
C SER A 57 16.00 -0.78 3.09
N TYR A 58 14.89 -0.08 3.31
CA TYR A 58 14.89 1.15 4.11
C TYR A 58 15.30 0.90 5.55
N SER A 59 14.81 -0.18 6.17
CA SER A 59 15.21 -0.58 7.52
C SER A 59 16.71 -0.89 7.62
N LEU A 60 17.29 -1.52 6.61
CA LEU A 60 18.73 -1.80 6.55
C LEU A 60 19.56 -0.52 6.39
N LEU A 61 19.12 0.40 5.52
CA LEU A 61 19.76 1.70 5.31
C LEU A 61 19.70 2.61 6.55
N LYS A 62 18.71 2.40 7.42
CA LYS A 62 18.63 3.10 8.72
C LYS A 62 19.57 2.55 9.78
N GLU A 63 20.49 1.65 9.40
CA GLU A 63 21.52 1.05 10.27
C GLU A 63 20.93 0.36 11.51
N GLY A 64 19.77 -0.29 11.35
CA GLY A 64 19.10 -1.02 12.42
C GLY A 64 18.36 -0.14 13.44
N LYS A 65 18.23 1.18 13.20
CA LYS A 65 17.33 2.03 13.98
C LYS A 65 15.88 1.62 13.72
N GLN A 66 15.05 1.64 14.76
CA GLN A 66 13.63 1.37 14.61
C GLN A 66 12.96 2.39 13.69
N LEU A 67 12.04 1.91 12.86
CA LEU A 67 11.17 2.76 12.05
C LEU A 67 10.06 3.35 12.92
N THR A 68 9.87 4.66 12.77
CA THR A 68 8.71 5.36 13.32
C THR A 68 7.44 4.96 12.55
N SER A 69 6.27 5.16 13.15
CA SER A 69 4.99 4.89 12.47
C SER A 69 4.84 5.66 11.17
N GLU A 70 5.27 6.93 11.15
CA GLU A 70 5.25 7.78 9.95
C GLU A 70 6.13 7.20 8.84
N GLU A 71 7.37 6.80 9.16
CA GLU A 71 8.26 6.19 8.18
C GLU A 71 7.69 4.88 7.64
N ILE A 72 7.05 4.05 8.48
CA ILE A 72 6.40 2.82 8.04
C ILE A 72 5.29 3.12 7.03
N ILE A 73 4.46 4.13 7.28
CA ILE A 73 3.40 4.54 6.34
C ILE A 73 4.03 5.00 5.03
N GLN A 74 5.01 5.90 5.08
CA GLN A 74 5.65 6.47 3.89
C GLN A 74 6.32 5.40 3.02
N ILE A 75 7.13 4.51 3.62
CA ILE A 75 7.82 3.46 2.87
C ILE A 75 6.85 2.37 2.39
N SER A 76 5.79 2.09 3.14
CA SER A 76 4.72 1.18 2.70
C SER A 76 3.97 1.76 1.51
N SER A 77 3.67 3.06 1.50
CA SER A 77 3.05 3.72 0.35
C SER A 77 3.92 3.62 -0.90
N LEU A 78 5.23 3.85 -0.77
CA LEU A 78 6.17 3.63 -1.87
C LEU A 78 6.21 2.16 -2.32
N GLY A 79 6.17 1.22 -1.36
CA GLY A 79 6.10 -0.20 -1.66
C GLY A 79 4.85 -0.59 -2.46
N TRP A 80 3.69 0.00 -2.16
CA TRP A 80 2.47 -0.20 -2.95
C TRP A 80 2.52 0.44 -4.32
N CYS A 81 3.15 1.62 -4.46
CA CYS A 81 3.43 2.19 -5.78
C CYS A 81 4.26 1.25 -6.66
N ILE A 82 5.18 0.47 -6.07
CA ILE A 82 5.97 -0.53 -6.80
C ILE A 82 5.14 -1.75 -7.17
N GLU A 83 4.26 -2.23 -6.28
CA GLU A 83 3.36 -3.36 -6.58
C GLU A 83 2.27 -2.98 -7.60
N TRP A 84 1.96 -1.69 -7.76
CA TRP A 84 1.07 -1.17 -8.80
C TRP A 84 1.64 -1.20 -10.22
N LEU A 85 2.97 -1.20 -10.35
CA LEU A 85 3.70 -1.09 -11.62
C LEU A 85 3.92 -2.45 -12.28
#